data_AF-A0A554IFJ4-F1
#
_entry.id   AF-A0A554IFJ4-F1
#
_cell.length_a   1.000
_cell.length_b   1.000
_cell.length_c   1.000
_cell.angle_alpha   90.00
_cell.angle_beta   90.00
_cell.angle_gamma   90.00
#
_symmetry.space_group_name_H-M   'P 1'
#
loop_
_entity.id
_entity.type
_entity.pdbx_description
1 polymer ?
#
loop_
_entity_poly.entity_id
_entity_poly.type
_entity_poly.pdbx_seq_one_letter_code
_entity_poly.pdbx_strand_id
1 'polypeptide(L)'
;MAWMRRPVRIRYGPPQQFDLIKPRGIFGIAVPRPVTVRGITQERKRGNKMSQIEDLVSAVSALPHPLMVREIRPPRNWNEWRTCWQESTTTHQLAGLLHEGFNVGFERFSHGEQEYDHADRLETYFAIADGWERGYSQWHLESDEGKGYVIGYDRYGNRQPGNPAWFRQKLARKAFDVLAQNFFKVEIENSLSVQHRSRDPWGTDFVSGRILPILMNFFAVEGGAVRNLSGLEASNHNEQQAINFLLRLAAFVFKWKGEEIKSWHIRPEEKAKQNAEMRKNINSAKLWMLEVLSSIGKIDLLWDIYGMRSSFWGFEELDEPCLAKLKEISLRTELRTTKSPVGKTRLATTVEEACLVNSKAAEFLKLYEIRKAEYARLAAIREAERQTEEAEQNLKRLATTPADK
;
A
#
# COMPACT_ATOMS: atom_id res chain seq x y z
N MET A 1 -38.46 28.99 20.82
CA MET A 1 -37.37 29.68 20.09
C MET A 1 -37.06 28.90 18.82
N ALA A 2 -37.61 29.34 17.69
CA ALA A 2 -37.42 28.73 16.39
C ALA A 2 -36.24 29.39 15.67
N TRP A 3 -35.21 28.63 15.34
CA TRP A 3 -34.08 29.12 14.54
C TRP A 3 -34.25 28.68 13.08
N MET A 4 -34.53 29.67 12.23
CA MET A 4 -34.57 29.55 10.77
C MET A 4 -33.17 29.25 10.22
N ARG A 5 -33.02 28.15 9.47
CA ARG A 5 -31.83 27.90 8.63
C ARG A 5 -31.97 28.66 7.32
N ARG A 6 -31.01 29.54 7.02
CA ARG A 6 -30.90 30.20 5.70
C ARG A 6 -30.36 29.20 4.67
N PRO A 7 -30.90 29.15 3.44
CA PRO A 7 -30.36 28.31 2.37
C PRO A 7 -29.09 28.95 1.77
N VAL A 8 -28.05 28.14 1.61
CA VAL A 8 -26.81 28.49 0.89
C VAL A 8 -27.07 28.35 -0.61
N ARG A 9 -26.98 29.46 -1.35
CA ARG A 9 -26.99 29.46 -2.83
C ARG A 9 -25.61 29.08 -3.35
N ILE A 10 -25.49 27.92 -3.98
CA ILE A 10 -24.33 27.53 -4.77
C ILE A 10 -24.47 28.17 -6.15
N ARG A 11 -23.52 29.04 -6.53
CA ARG A 11 -23.43 29.59 -7.90
C ARG A 11 -22.59 28.63 -8.75
N TYR A 12 -23.18 28.07 -9.79
CA TYR A 12 -22.43 27.39 -10.85
C TYR A 12 -21.81 28.45 -11.77
N GLY A 13 -20.48 28.44 -11.89
CA GLY A 13 -19.78 29.19 -12.93
C GLY A 13 -19.97 28.53 -14.30
N PRO A 14 -19.91 29.30 -15.41
CA PRO A 14 -20.07 28.75 -16.75
C PRO A 14 -18.89 27.82 -17.11
N PRO A 15 -19.12 26.79 -17.93
CA PRO A 15 -18.07 25.86 -18.35
C PRO A 15 -17.03 26.57 -19.21
N GLN A 16 -15.76 26.40 -18.86
CA GLN A 16 -14.63 26.85 -19.67
C GLN A 16 -14.63 26.07 -21.00
N GLN A 17 -14.71 26.80 -22.12
CA GLN A 17 -14.44 26.28 -23.45
C GLN A 17 -12.94 25.96 -23.56
N PHE A 18 -12.61 24.71 -23.85
CA PHE A 18 -11.25 24.32 -24.22
C PHE A 18 -11.03 24.61 -25.70
N ASP A 19 -10.16 25.57 -25.99
CA ASP A 19 -9.66 25.82 -27.33
C ASP A 19 -8.78 24.66 -27.80
N LEU A 20 -9.15 24.10 -28.96
CA LEU A 20 -8.40 23.09 -29.68
C LEU A 20 -7.07 23.66 -30.18
N ILE A 21 -5.98 23.28 -29.50
CA ILE A 21 -4.61 23.49 -29.95
C ILE A 21 -4.39 22.69 -31.25
N LYS A 22 -4.18 23.40 -32.37
CA LYS A 22 -3.69 22.81 -33.64
C LYS A 22 -2.19 22.51 -33.52
N PRO A 23 -1.71 21.29 -33.82
CA PRO A 23 -0.29 21.09 -34.04
C PRO A 23 0.10 21.51 -35.47
N ARG A 24 0.95 22.53 -35.57
CA ARG A 24 1.79 22.79 -36.76
C ARG A 24 2.86 21.70 -36.84
N GLY A 25 3.01 21.13 -38.02
CA GLY A 25 3.79 19.92 -38.26
C GLY A 25 5.30 20.10 -38.33
N ILE A 26 5.96 19.00 -38.72
CA ILE A 26 7.11 18.84 -39.62
C ILE A 26 7.65 17.43 -39.33
N PHE A 27 7.45 16.48 -40.26
CA PHE A 27 8.44 15.44 -40.59
C PHE A 27 8.08 14.92 -41.99
N GLY A 28 9.02 15.11 -42.91
CA GLY A 28 8.87 14.81 -44.33
C GLY A 28 8.87 13.31 -44.60
N ILE A 29 7.94 12.87 -45.44
CA ILE A 29 7.94 11.53 -46.03
C ILE A 29 8.38 11.68 -47.48
N ALA A 30 9.55 11.11 -47.78
CA ALA A 30 10.04 10.92 -49.13
C ALA A 30 9.11 9.96 -49.89
N VAL A 31 8.64 10.40 -51.06
CA VAL A 31 7.82 9.61 -51.97
C VAL A 31 8.75 8.75 -52.84
N PRO A 32 8.67 7.41 -52.82
CA PRO A 32 9.33 6.60 -53.84
C PRO A 32 8.51 6.63 -55.13
N ARG A 33 9.20 6.82 -56.25
CA ARG A 33 8.67 6.76 -57.62
C ARG A 33 8.03 5.40 -57.90
N PRO A 34 6.95 5.34 -58.72
CA PRO A 34 6.37 4.08 -59.16
C PRO A 34 7.31 3.39 -60.16
N VAL A 35 7.63 2.13 -59.86
CA VAL A 35 8.28 1.20 -60.80
C VAL A 35 7.24 0.76 -61.82
N THR A 36 7.55 0.99 -63.09
CA THR A 36 6.78 0.51 -64.24
C THR A 36 6.91 -1.01 -64.34
N VAL A 37 5.88 -1.76 -63.91
CA VAL A 37 5.78 -3.19 -64.21
C VAL A 37 5.01 -3.34 -65.52
N ARG A 38 5.75 -3.69 -66.57
CA ARG A 38 5.19 -4.17 -67.84
C ARG A 38 4.58 -5.56 -67.63
N GLY A 39 3.32 -5.68 -68.06
CA GLY A 39 2.82 -6.82 -68.81
C GLY A 39 2.86 -8.19 -68.13
N ILE A 40 1.86 -8.48 -67.31
CA ILE A 40 1.25 -9.82 -67.29
C ILE A 40 -0.26 -9.61 -67.39
N THR A 41 -0.80 -9.95 -68.56
CA THR A 41 -2.23 -10.12 -68.80
C THR A 41 -2.78 -11.14 -67.81
N GLN A 42 -3.52 -10.66 -66.81
CA GLN A 42 -4.39 -11.51 -66.00
C GLN A 42 -5.83 -11.19 -66.35
N GLU A 43 -6.44 -12.12 -67.07
CA GLU A 43 -7.85 -12.10 -67.43
C GLU A 43 -8.74 -11.94 -66.19
N ARG A 44 -9.79 -11.15 -66.38
CA ARG A 44 -10.89 -10.94 -65.45
C ARG A 44 -11.47 -12.27 -64.94
N LYS A 45 -11.25 -12.57 -63.66
CA LYS A 45 -12.23 -13.28 -62.81
C LYS A 45 -12.65 -12.38 -61.65
N ARG A 46 -13.40 -11.31 -61.97
CA ARG A 46 -14.06 -10.42 -60.98
C ARG A 46 -15.45 -10.91 -60.55
N GLY A 47 -15.84 -12.13 -60.92
CA GLY A 47 -17.18 -12.67 -60.65
C GLY A 47 -17.36 -13.43 -59.33
N ASN A 48 -16.32 -13.64 -58.52
CA ASN A 48 -16.42 -14.57 -57.38
C ASN A 48 -15.82 -14.05 -56.06
N LYS A 49 -15.32 -12.80 -56.02
CA LYS A 49 -14.76 -12.21 -54.79
C LYS A 49 -15.79 -11.42 -53.97
N MET A 50 -16.80 -10.82 -54.62
CA MET A 50 -17.86 -10.13 -53.87
C MET A 50 -18.82 -11.11 -53.20
N SER A 51 -19.22 -12.20 -53.86
CA SER A 51 -20.05 -13.23 -53.22
C SER A 51 -19.35 -13.89 -52.04
N GLN A 52 -18.04 -14.19 -52.15
CA GLN A 52 -17.27 -14.72 -51.02
C GLN A 52 -17.15 -13.75 -49.84
N ILE A 53 -17.10 -12.43 -50.10
CA ILE A 53 -17.07 -11.41 -49.05
C ILE A 53 -18.46 -11.24 -48.43
N GLU A 54 -19.53 -11.25 -49.23
CA GLU A 54 -20.91 -11.19 -48.74
C GLU A 54 -21.28 -12.45 -47.95
N ASP A 55 -20.86 -13.63 -48.40
CA ASP A 55 -21.03 -14.90 -47.68
C ASP A 55 -20.24 -14.92 -46.36
N LEU A 56 -19.02 -14.38 -46.33
CA LEU A 56 -18.22 -14.23 -45.10
C LEU A 56 -18.83 -13.21 -44.14
N VAL A 57 -19.30 -12.06 -44.63
CA VAL A 57 -19.96 -11.04 -43.81
C VAL A 57 -21.28 -11.58 -43.26
N SER A 58 -22.06 -12.28 -44.09
CA SER A 58 -23.33 -12.91 -43.70
C SER A 58 -23.12 -14.04 -42.69
N ALA A 59 -22.04 -14.84 -42.83
CA ALA A 59 -21.65 -15.87 -41.88
C ALA A 59 -21.18 -15.31 -40.53
N VAL A 60 -20.46 -14.17 -40.53
CA VAL A 60 -20.04 -13.50 -39.29
C VAL A 60 -21.22 -12.85 -38.57
N SER A 61 -22.20 -12.29 -39.30
CA SER A 61 -23.45 -11.77 -38.72
C SER A 61 -24.43 -12.86 -38.26
N ALA A 62 -24.23 -14.11 -38.66
CA ALA A 62 -25.03 -15.26 -38.23
C ALA A 62 -24.49 -15.92 -36.95
N LEU A 63 -23.30 -15.53 -36.47
CA LEU A 63 -22.80 -16.02 -35.20
C LEU A 63 -23.60 -15.39 -34.05
N PRO A 64 -24.23 -16.20 -33.17
CA PRO A 64 -24.98 -15.68 -32.04
C PRO A 64 -24.08 -14.76 -31.22
N HIS A 65 -24.61 -13.58 -30.86
CA HIS A 65 -23.90 -12.58 -30.06
C HIS A 65 -23.27 -13.28 -28.84
N PRO A 66 -22.01 -13.00 -28.44
CA PRO A 66 -21.35 -13.74 -27.35
C PRO A 66 -22.15 -13.80 -26.04
N LEU A 67 -22.97 -12.76 -25.76
CA LEU A 67 -23.91 -12.71 -24.63
C LEU A 67 -25.11 -13.69 -24.73
N MET A 68 -25.38 -14.23 -25.93
CA MET A 68 -26.41 -15.24 -26.19
C MET A 68 -25.86 -16.67 -26.09
N VAL A 69 -24.53 -16.83 -26.06
CA VAL A 69 -23.85 -18.15 -26.07
C VAL A 69 -23.24 -18.48 -24.71
N ARG A 70 -22.79 -17.46 -23.97
CA ARG A 70 -22.15 -17.63 -22.66
C ARG A 70 -22.96 -16.89 -21.59
N GLU A 71 -23.45 -17.65 -20.62
CA GLU A 71 -24.02 -17.09 -19.41
C GLU A 71 -22.90 -16.38 -18.62
N ILE A 72 -22.96 -15.04 -18.54
CA ILE A 72 -22.07 -14.26 -17.68
C ILE A 72 -22.66 -14.32 -16.28
N ARG A 73 -22.18 -15.28 -15.48
CA ARG A 73 -22.51 -15.36 -14.07
C ARG A 73 -21.30 -14.97 -13.21
N PRO A 74 -21.51 -14.28 -12.08
CA PRO A 74 -20.44 -14.03 -11.13
C PRO A 74 -19.94 -15.37 -10.52
N PRO A 75 -18.65 -15.46 -10.14
CA PRO A 75 -18.14 -16.61 -9.41
C PRO A 75 -18.89 -16.79 -8.08
N ARG A 76 -19.28 -18.03 -7.76
CA ARG A 76 -20.07 -18.34 -6.56
C ARG A 76 -19.23 -18.30 -5.29
N ASN A 77 -17.98 -18.76 -5.37
CA ASN A 77 -17.04 -18.75 -4.27
C ASN A 77 -15.59 -18.51 -4.73
N TRP A 78 -14.71 -18.36 -3.75
CA TRP A 78 -13.29 -18.06 -3.99
C TRP A 78 -12.57 -19.16 -4.78
N ASN A 79 -12.98 -20.42 -4.61
CA ASN A 79 -12.49 -21.54 -5.43
C ASN A 79 -12.81 -21.32 -6.92
N GLU A 80 -14.09 -21.09 -7.27
CA GLU A 80 -14.52 -20.82 -8.64
C GLU A 80 -13.85 -19.55 -9.19
N TRP A 81 -13.68 -18.51 -8.36
CA TRP A 81 -12.96 -17.30 -8.75
C TRP A 81 -11.51 -17.62 -9.14
N ARG A 82 -10.80 -18.45 -8.37
CA ARG A 82 -9.43 -18.86 -8.68
C ARG A 82 -9.33 -19.72 -9.93
N THR A 83 -10.25 -20.66 -10.14
CA THR A 83 -10.33 -21.43 -11.39
C THR A 83 -10.55 -20.49 -12.58
N CYS A 84 -11.53 -19.57 -12.48
CA CYS A 84 -11.79 -18.57 -13.51
C CYS A 84 -10.57 -17.67 -13.77
N TRP A 85 -9.83 -17.31 -12.72
CA TRP A 85 -8.60 -16.54 -12.82
C TRP A 85 -7.53 -17.29 -13.62
N GLN A 86 -7.31 -18.57 -13.32
CA GLN A 86 -6.34 -19.42 -14.01
C GLN A 86 -6.71 -19.70 -15.47
N GLU A 87 -8.01 -19.83 -15.77
CA GLU A 87 -8.51 -20.08 -17.12
C GLU A 87 -8.63 -18.82 -18.00
N SER A 88 -8.49 -17.63 -17.40
CA SER A 88 -8.69 -16.37 -18.11
C SER A 88 -7.52 -16.02 -19.03
N THR A 89 -7.84 -15.72 -20.28
CA THR A 89 -6.83 -15.48 -21.34
C THR A 89 -6.77 -14.02 -21.81
N THR A 90 -7.69 -13.16 -21.33
CA THR A 90 -7.78 -11.76 -21.77
C THR A 90 -7.64 -10.78 -20.60
N THR A 91 -7.07 -9.60 -20.89
CA THR A 91 -6.97 -8.46 -19.97
C THR A 91 -8.30 -8.09 -19.32
N HIS A 92 -9.37 -8.06 -20.12
CA HIS A 92 -10.68 -7.60 -19.69
C HIS A 92 -11.33 -8.59 -18.73
N GLN A 93 -11.18 -9.90 -18.97
CA GLN A 93 -11.66 -10.93 -18.05
C GLN A 93 -10.93 -10.84 -16.70
N LEU A 94 -9.61 -10.73 -16.72
CA LEU A 94 -8.81 -10.62 -15.50
C LEU A 94 -9.11 -9.33 -14.73
N ALA A 95 -9.23 -8.20 -15.42
CA ALA A 95 -9.62 -6.94 -14.81
C ALA A 95 -11.04 -7.01 -14.20
N GLY A 96 -11.97 -7.70 -14.85
CA GLY A 96 -13.30 -7.98 -14.31
C GLY A 96 -13.25 -8.85 -13.07
N LEU A 97 -12.45 -9.93 -13.09
CA LEU A 97 -12.26 -10.80 -11.92
C LEU A 97 -11.64 -10.05 -10.74
N LEU A 98 -10.67 -9.17 -10.97
CA LEU A 98 -10.11 -8.31 -9.91
C LEU A 98 -11.17 -7.42 -9.27
N HIS A 99 -12.18 -6.96 -10.00
CA HIS A 99 -13.25 -6.17 -9.42
C HIS A 99 -14.19 -7.02 -8.56
N GLU A 100 -14.54 -8.21 -9.03
CA GLU A 100 -15.51 -9.07 -8.36
C GLU A 100 -14.92 -9.77 -7.13
N GLY A 101 -13.61 -10.06 -7.11
CA GLY A 101 -13.04 -10.98 -6.12
C GLY A 101 -13.18 -10.54 -4.65
N PHE A 102 -13.31 -9.25 -4.36
CA PHE A 102 -13.61 -8.80 -2.99
C PHE A 102 -15.05 -9.06 -2.55
N ASN A 103 -15.98 -9.26 -3.48
CA ASN A 103 -17.39 -9.54 -3.21
C ASN A 103 -17.71 -11.04 -3.16
N VAL A 104 -16.78 -11.90 -3.58
CA VAL A 104 -16.97 -13.35 -3.62
C VAL A 104 -16.88 -13.94 -2.21
N GLY A 105 -17.76 -14.89 -1.86
CA GLY A 105 -17.74 -15.58 -0.56
C GLY A 105 -16.68 -16.70 -0.47
N PHE A 106 -16.44 -17.20 0.75
CA PHE A 106 -15.56 -18.36 1.01
C PHE A 106 -16.31 -19.69 1.18
N GLU A 107 -17.61 -19.70 0.93
CA GLU A 107 -18.46 -20.87 1.14
C GLU A 107 -18.00 -22.05 0.28
N ARG A 108 -17.81 -23.22 0.91
CA ARG A 108 -17.51 -24.48 0.21
C ARG A 108 -18.81 -25.05 -0.33
N PHE A 109 -18.81 -25.50 -1.59
CA PHE A 109 -19.95 -26.20 -2.17
C PHE A 109 -19.73 -27.71 -2.30
N SER A 110 -18.49 -28.17 -2.10
CA SER A 110 -18.15 -29.58 -2.09
C SER A 110 -17.15 -29.93 -0.98
N HIS A 111 -17.21 -31.17 -0.47
CA HIS A 111 -16.36 -31.64 0.62
C HIS A 111 -14.86 -31.72 0.27
N GLY A 112 -14.49 -31.64 -1.01
CA GLY A 112 -13.10 -31.67 -1.49
C GLY A 112 -12.48 -30.30 -1.80
N GLU A 113 -13.25 -29.22 -1.73
CA GLU A 113 -12.76 -27.86 -2.05
C GLU A 113 -11.78 -27.35 -1.00
N GLN A 114 -10.72 -26.67 -1.40
CA GLN A 114 -9.80 -26.05 -0.45
C GLN A 114 -10.51 -24.95 0.36
N GLU A 115 -10.22 -24.90 1.66
CA GLU A 115 -10.67 -23.81 2.55
C GLU A 115 -9.77 -22.59 2.36
N TYR A 116 -10.41 -21.44 2.19
CA TYR A 116 -9.75 -20.16 2.02
C TYR A 116 -10.31 -19.15 3.00
N ASP A 117 -9.45 -18.23 3.43
CA ASP A 117 -9.80 -17.14 4.32
C ASP A 117 -9.53 -15.77 3.66
N HIS A 118 -9.82 -14.71 4.42
CA HIS A 118 -9.53 -13.33 4.00
C HIS A 118 -8.04 -13.09 3.74
N ALA A 119 -7.15 -13.79 4.46
CA ALA A 119 -5.71 -13.61 4.27
C ALA A 119 -5.25 -14.20 2.93
N ASP A 120 -5.77 -15.35 2.51
CA ASP A 120 -5.47 -15.95 1.20
C ASP A 120 -5.89 -15.05 0.03
N ARG A 121 -7.03 -14.36 0.20
CA ARG A 121 -7.48 -13.35 -0.77
C ARG A 121 -6.48 -12.21 -0.84
N LEU A 122 -6.14 -11.60 0.30
CA LEU A 122 -5.21 -10.48 0.33
C LEU A 122 -3.84 -10.86 -0.23
N GLU A 123 -3.32 -12.04 0.14
CA GLU A 123 -2.09 -12.60 -0.41
C GLU A 123 -2.13 -12.66 -1.93
N THR A 124 -3.22 -13.19 -2.50
CA THR A 124 -3.43 -13.24 -3.96
C THR A 124 -3.40 -11.83 -4.58
N TYR A 125 -4.11 -10.86 -4.01
CA TYR A 125 -4.14 -9.49 -4.55
C TYR A 125 -2.79 -8.78 -4.43
N PHE A 126 -2.08 -8.94 -3.30
CA PHE A 126 -0.74 -8.36 -3.13
C PHE A 126 0.26 -8.97 -4.11
N ALA A 127 0.20 -10.28 -4.33
CA ALA A 127 1.02 -10.96 -5.33
C ALA A 127 0.78 -10.41 -6.75
N ILE A 128 -0.49 -10.26 -7.16
CA ILE A 128 -0.84 -9.70 -8.47
C ILE A 128 -0.38 -8.24 -8.56
N ALA A 129 -0.60 -7.45 -7.51
CA ALA A 129 -0.26 -6.03 -7.46
C ALA A 129 1.24 -5.77 -7.44
N ASP A 130 2.04 -6.67 -6.88
CA ASP A 130 3.51 -6.57 -6.87
C ASP A 130 4.06 -6.79 -8.29
N GLY A 131 3.41 -7.66 -9.07
CA GLY A 131 3.75 -7.90 -10.48
C GLY A 131 5.02 -8.73 -10.70
N TRP A 132 5.69 -9.17 -9.62
CA TRP A 132 6.93 -9.96 -9.65
C TRP A 132 6.75 -11.46 -9.42
N GLU A 133 5.60 -11.90 -8.91
CA GLU A 133 5.45 -13.27 -8.45
C GLU A 133 5.65 -14.28 -9.59
N ARG A 134 6.72 -15.09 -9.49
CA ARG A 134 7.04 -16.17 -10.43
C ARG A 134 6.08 -17.35 -10.33
N GLY A 135 5.24 -17.47 -9.29
CA GLY A 135 4.21 -18.51 -9.15
C GLY A 135 3.13 -18.44 -10.23
N TYR A 136 2.95 -17.24 -10.78
CA TYR A 136 2.28 -16.99 -12.05
C TYR A 136 3.15 -17.39 -13.27
N SER A 137 4.06 -18.35 -13.13
CA SER A 137 4.67 -19.10 -14.24
C SER A 137 3.81 -20.26 -14.73
N GLN A 138 2.72 -20.59 -14.02
CA GLN A 138 1.63 -21.43 -14.56
C GLN A 138 0.79 -20.71 -15.63
N TRP A 139 1.04 -19.42 -15.84
CA TRP A 139 0.77 -18.83 -17.13
C TRP A 139 1.75 -19.54 -18.03
N HIS A 140 1.31 -20.64 -18.64
CA HIS A 140 1.95 -21.21 -19.80
C HIS A 140 2.00 -20.07 -20.81
N LEU A 141 3.05 -19.24 -20.66
CA LEU A 141 3.66 -18.39 -21.65
C LEU A 141 4.35 -19.32 -22.64
N GLU A 142 3.64 -20.36 -23.06
CA GLU A 142 3.80 -20.91 -24.38
C GLU A 142 3.48 -19.72 -25.27
N SER A 143 4.55 -19.05 -25.70
CA SER A 143 4.58 -18.55 -27.06
C SER A 143 4.34 -19.76 -27.94
N ASP A 144 3.07 -20.15 -28.05
CA ASP A 144 2.60 -21.00 -29.13
C ASP A 144 3.09 -20.25 -30.36
N GLU A 145 4.09 -20.82 -31.05
CA GLU A 145 4.84 -20.18 -32.12
C GLU A 145 3.83 -19.63 -33.15
N GLY A 146 3.46 -18.35 -33.02
CA GLY A 146 2.48 -17.69 -33.90
C GLY A 146 1.20 -17.11 -33.26
N LYS A 147 0.91 -17.26 -31.95
CA LYS A 147 -0.26 -16.62 -31.32
C LYS A 147 0.14 -15.73 -30.14
N GLY A 148 0.57 -14.50 -30.44
CA GLY A 148 0.81 -13.49 -29.41
C GLY A 148 -0.42 -13.19 -28.56
N TYR A 149 -0.21 -12.81 -27.29
CA TYR A 149 -1.28 -12.42 -26.37
C TYR A 149 -2.16 -11.33 -26.96
N VAL A 150 -3.47 -11.56 -26.88
CA VAL A 150 -4.48 -10.58 -27.27
C VAL A 150 -4.64 -9.58 -26.13
N ILE A 151 -3.98 -8.43 -26.22
CA ILE A 151 -4.18 -7.32 -25.28
C ILE A 151 -5.64 -6.87 -25.25
N GLY A 152 -6.30 -7.01 -26.38
CA GLY A 152 -7.68 -6.64 -26.60
C GLY A 152 -7.98 -6.75 -28.07
N TYR A 153 -9.17 -6.29 -28.41
CA TYR A 153 -9.60 -6.18 -29.78
C TYR A 153 -9.51 -4.71 -30.19
N ASP A 154 -9.04 -4.45 -31.41
CA ASP A 154 -9.12 -3.11 -31.98
C ASP A 154 -10.59 -2.73 -32.23
N ARG A 155 -10.82 -1.49 -32.68
CA ARG A 155 -12.18 -1.00 -33.03
C ARG A 155 -12.88 -1.82 -34.13
N TYR A 156 -12.17 -2.74 -34.78
CA TYR A 156 -12.65 -3.61 -35.84
C TYR A 156 -12.76 -5.07 -35.39
N GLY A 157 -12.54 -5.38 -34.11
CA GLY A 157 -12.61 -6.74 -33.58
C GLY A 157 -11.37 -7.59 -33.87
N ASN A 158 -10.27 -7.02 -34.35
CA ASN A 158 -9.02 -7.75 -34.58
C ASN A 158 -8.20 -7.86 -33.31
N ARG A 159 -7.59 -9.02 -33.10
CA ARG A 159 -6.68 -9.28 -31.97
C ARG A 159 -5.46 -8.35 -32.06
N GLN A 160 -5.21 -7.56 -31.01
CA GLN A 160 -3.98 -6.78 -30.90
C GLN A 160 -2.91 -7.55 -30.12
N PRO A 161 -1.78 -7.93 -30.74
CA PRO A 161 -0.68 -8.55 -30.03
C PRO A 161 -0.03 -7.55 -29.06
N GLY A 162 0.46 -8.07 -27.94
CA GLY A 162 0.98 -7.25 -26.85
C GLY A 162 2.30 -7.64 -26.24
N ASN A 163 2.97 -6.65 -25.65
CA ASN A 163 4.10 -6.89 -24.76
C ASN A 163 3.60 -7.47 -23.41
N PRO A 164 4.02 -8.69 -23.01
CA PRO A 164 3.64 -9.29 -21.74
C PRO A 164 4.03 -8.45 -20.51
N ALA A 165 5.10 -7.66 -20.58
CA ALA A 165 5.53 -6.79 -19.48
C ALA A 165 4.52 -5.67 -19.23
N TRP A 166 4.06 -5.02 -20.30
CA TRP A 166 3.03 -3.97 -20.22
C TRP A 166 1.70 -4.54 -19.69
N PHE A 167 1.36 -5.76 -20.10
CA PHE A 167 0.17 -6.46 -19.60
C PHE A 167 0.24 -6.67 -18.09
N ARG A 168 1.36 -7.23 -17.60
CA ARG A 168 1.59 -7.43 -16.17
C ARG A 168 1.51 -6.13 -15.39
N GLN A 169 2.14 -5.07 -15.89
CA GLN A 169 2.09 -3.75 -15.25
C GLN A 169 0.65 -3.20 -15.15
N LYS A 170 -0.15 -3.35 -16.21
CA LYS A 170 -1.55 -2.92 -16.17
C LYS A 170 -2.39 -3.71 -15.16
N LEU A 171 -2.20 -5.03 -15.12
CA LEU A 171 -2.92 -5.89 -14.18
C LEU A 171 -2.50 -5.62 -12.73
N ALA A 172 -1.20 -5.48 -12.49
CA ALA A 172 -0.64 -5.11 -11.20
C ALA A 172 -1.19 -3.76 -10.73
N ARG A 173 -1.19 -2.75 -11.60
CA ARG A 173 -1.79 -1.45 -11.31
C ARG A 173 -3.28 -1.57 -10.97
N LYS A 174 -4.01 -2.40 -11.70
CA LYS A 174 -5.42 -2.63 -11.44
C LYS A 174 -5.67 -3.31 -10.09
N ALA A 175 -4.87 -4.31 -9.75
CA ALA A 175 -4.96 -4.99 -8.45
C ALA A 175 -4.62 -4.03 -7.31
N PHE A 176 -3.61 -3.17 -7.47
CA PHE A 176 -3.31 -2.09 -6.52
C PHE A 176 -4.50 -1.14 -6.33
N ASP A 177 -5.14 -0.71 -7.42
CA ASP A 177 -6.31 0.18 -7.33
C ASP A 177 -7.49 -0.48 -6.59
N VAL A 178 -7.70 -1.79 -6.80
CA VAL A 178 -8.71 -2.57 -6.07
C VAL A 178 -8.35 -2.70 -4.59
N LEU A 179 -7.09 -2.99 -4.26
CA LEU A 179 -6.59 -3.02 -2.88
C LEU A 179 -6.79 -1.67 -2.18
N ALA A 180 -6.52 -0.56 -2.87
CA ALA A 180 -6.72 0.76 -2.32
C ALA A 180 -8.19 1.00 -1.93
N GLN A 181 -9.12 0.66 -2.83
CA GLN A 181 -10.54 0.89 -2.63
C GLN A 181 -11.19 -0.05 -1.61
N ASN A 182 -10.79 -1.32 -1.56
CA ASN A 182 -11.49 -2.35 -0.79
C ASN A 182 -10.78 -2.75 0.50
N PHE A 183 -9.47 -2.51 0.59
CA PHE A 183 -8.69 -2.86 1.78
C PHE A 183 -8.15 -1.60 2.45
N PHE A 184 -7.30 -0.81 1.79
CA PHE A 184 -6.68 0.36 2.44
C PHE A 184 -7.72 1.39 2.90
N LYS A 185 -8.69 1.75 2.05
CA LYS A 185 -9.76 2.68 2.39
C LYS A 185 -10.68 2.13 3.49
N VAL A 186 -11.07 0.86 3.41
CA VAL A 186 -12.01 0.26 4.36
C VAL A 186 -11.38 0.17 5.76
N GLU A 187 -10.11 -0.24 5.85
CA GLU A 187 -9.40 -0.26 7.14
C GLU A 187 -9.24 1.16 7.73
N ILE A 188 -9.03 2.17 6.88
CA ILE A 188 -9.06 3.57 7.26
C ILE A 188 -10.45 3.97 7.80
N GLU A 189 -11.54 3.62 7.13
CA GLU A 189 -12.89 4.04 7.57
C GLU A 189 -13.31 3.33 8.86
N ASN A 190 -13.04 2.02 8.96
CA ASN A 190 -13.32 1.22 10.15
C ASN A 190 -12.62 1.79 11.39
N SER A 191 -11.35 2.19 11.27
CA SER A 191 -10.60 2.74 12.40
C SER A 191 -11.03 4.15 12.84
N LEU A 192 -11.86 4.86 12.05
CA LEU A 192 -12.42 6.17 12.41
C LEU A 192 -13.81 6.08 13.03
N SER A 193 -14.51 4.95 12.87
CA SER A 193 -15.89 4.81 13.34
C SER A 193 -15.95 4.65 14.86
N VAL A 194 -16.34 5.71 15.56
CA VAL A 194 -16.49 5.74 17.04
C VAL A 194 -17.53 4.72 17.56
N GLN A 195 -18.41 4.24 16.68
CA GLN A 195 -19.51 3.32 17.02
C GLN A 195 -19.09 1.84 17.09
N HIS A 196 -17.93 1.44 16.56
CA HIS A 196 -17.42 0.07 16.66
C HIS A 196 -16.21 -0.04 17.59
N ARG A 197 -16.41 0.26 18.88
CA ARG A 197 -15.39 0.14 19.95
C ARG A 197 -14.84 -1.28 20.19
N SER A 198 -15.23 -2.31 19.44
CA SER A 198 -14.90 -3.71 19.78
C SER A 198 -14.08 -4.50 18.76
N ARG A 199 -13.71 -3.94 17.61
CA ARG A 199 -12.75 -4.57 16.70
C ARG A 199 -11.66 -3.58 16.37
N ASP A 200 -10.53 -3.72 17.04
CA ASP A 200 -9.28 -3.20 16.51
C ASP A 200 -9.12 -3.76 15.09
N PRO A 201 -9.11 -2.93 14.03
CA PRO A 201 -8.91 -3.42 12.66
C PRO A 201 -7.59 -4.19 12.51
N TRP A 202 -6.66 -3.94 13.41
CA TRP A 202 -5.34 -4.56 13.48
C TRP A 202 -5.27 -5.72 14.50
N GLY A 203 -6.40 -6.40 14.72
CA GLY A 203 -6.54 -7.48 15.72
C GLY A 203 -5.43 -8.54 15.67
N THR A 204 -5.38 -9.41 16.68
CA THR A 204 -4.29 -10.39 16.87
C THR A 204 -3.92 -11.15 15.61
N ASP A 205 -4.90 -11.57 14.81
CA ASP A 205 -4.70 -12.34 13.57
C ASP A 205 -3.99 -11.55 12.47
N PHE A 206 -4.07 -10.21 12.48
CA PHE A 206 -3.35 -9.36 11.55
C PHE A 206 -1.83 -9.35 11.83
N VAL A 207 -1.47 -9.35 13.12
CA VAL A 207 -0.08 -9.21 13.59
C VAL A 207 0.62 -10.56 13.78
N SER A 208 -0.10 -11.54 14.32
CA SER A 208 0.39 -12.93 14.44
C SER A 208 0.27 -13.69 13.12
N GLY A 209 -0.56 -13.21 12.18
CA GLY A 209 -0.83 -13.89 10.93
C GLY A 209 0.05 -13.47 9.76
N ARG A 210 -0.37 -13.94 8.58
CA ARG A 210 0.37 -13.88 7.32
C ARG A 210 0.46 -12.47 6.72
N ILE A 211 -0.41 -11.55 7.11
CA ILE A 211 -0.61 -10.28 6.42
C ILE A 211 0.49 -9.26 6.68
N LEU A 212 0.93 -9.09 7.93
CA LEU A 212 1.98 -8.12 8.23
C LEU A 212 3.29 -8.41 7.46
N PRO A 213 3.81 -9.66 7.41
CA PRO A 213 4.95 -9.99 6.55
C PRO A 213 4.73 -9.68 5.06
N ILE A 214 3.53 -9.96 4.53
CA ILE A 214 3.18 -9.64 3.13
C ILE A 214 3.26 -8.13 2.90
N LEU A 215 2.69 -7.32 3.80
CA LEU A 215 2.74 -5.86 3.72
C LEU A 215 4.18 -5.33 3.81
N MET A 216 5.00 -5.91 4.69
CA MET A 216 6.41 -5.53 4.83
C MET A 216 7.19 -5.76 3.53
N ASN A 217 6.94 -6.88 2.83
CA ASN A 217 7.55 -7.16 1.54
C ASN A 217 6.95 -6.29 0.42
N PHE A 218 5.64 -6.10 0.40
CA PHE A 218 4.93 -5.34 -0.63
C PHE A 218 5.33 -3.86 -0.65
N PHE A 219 5.57 -3.29 0.53
CA PHE A 219 6.04 -1.91 0.72
C PHE A 219 7.50 -1.90 1.21
N ALA A 220 8.33 -2.84 0.73
CA ALA A 220 9.75 -2.83 1.02
C ALA A 220 10.41 -1.53 0.51
N VAL A 221 11.43 -1.06 1.21
CA VAL A 221 12.21 0.13 0.80
C VAL A 221 13.42 -0.32 0.01
N GLU A 222 13.51 0.09 -1.26
CA GLU A 222 14.57 -0.27 -2.19
C GLU A 222 15.10 0.98 -2.88
N GLY A 223 16.41 1.22 -2.78
CA GLY A 223 17.02 2.41 -3.41
C GLY A 223 16.49 3.75 -2.89
N GLY A 224 15.93 3.79 -1.68
CA GLY A 224 15.33 5.00 -1.09
C GLY A 224 13.87 5.28 -1.50
N ALA A 225 13.24 4.39 -2.27
CA ALA A 225 11.83 4.45 -2.62
C ALA A 225 11.08 3.28 -1.99
N VAL A 226 9.81 3.50 -1.64
CA VAL A 226 8.91 2.41 -1.22
C VAL A 226 8.41 1.70 -2.47
N ARG A 227 8.58 0.38 -2.53
CA ARG A 227 8.06 -0.44 -3.62
C ARG A 227 6.55 -0.21 -3.77
N ASN A 228 6.07 -0.26 -5.01
CA ASN A 228 4.66 -0.11 -5.38
C ASN A 228 4.05 1.29 -5.09
N LEU A 229 4.87 2.30 -4.77
CA LEU A 229 4.45 3.71 -4.64
C LEU A 229 5.29 4.64 -5.53
N SER A 230 4.66 5.66 -6.10
CA SER A 230 5.31 6.60 -7.03
C SER A 230 6.04 7.76 -6.33
N GLY A 231 6.01 7.82 -4.99
CA GLY A 231 6.51 8.93 -4.18
C GLY A 231 5.48 10.04 -3.91
N LEU A 232 5.81 10.97 -3.01
CA LEU A 232 4.91 12.02 -2.51
C LEU A 232 4.44 13.04 -3.58
N GLU A 233 5.29 13.36 -4.56
CA GLU A 233 5.04 14.48 -5.49
C GLU A 233 4.11 14.12 -6.66
N ALA A 234 3.88 12.82 -6.90
CA ALA A 234 3.09 12.30 -8.02
C ALA A 234 1.98 11.32 -7.59
N SER A 235 1.62 11.28 -6.30
CA SER A 235 0.65 10.31 -5.80
C SER A 235 -0.76 10.58 -6.36
N ASN A 236 -1.35 9.57 -6.98
CA ASN A 236 -2.77 9.58 -7.32
C ASN A 236 -3.63 9.28 -6.08
N HIS A 237 -4.94 9.42 -6.21
CA HIS A 237 -5.89 9.20 -5.13
C HIS A 237 -5.73 7.83 -4.43
N ASN A 238 -5.49 6.76 -5.19
CA ASN A 238 -5.34 5.39 -4.65
C ASN A 238 -4.01 5.23 -3.90
N GLU A 239 -2.93 5.82 -4.40
CA GLU A 239 -1.65 5.87 -3.68
C GLU A 239 -1.76 6.67 -2.39
N GLN A 240 -2.54 7.75 -2.38
CA GLN A 240 -2.80 8.51 -1.16
C GLN A 240 -3.57 7.67 -0.13
N GLN A 241 -4.48 6.80 -0.55
CA GLN A 241 -5.15 5.84 0.34
C GLN A 241 -4.14 4.85 0.93
N ALA A 242 -3.22 4.31 0.12
CA ALA A 242 -2.15 3.42 0.58
C ALA A 242 -1.19 4.12 1.58
N ILE A 243 -0.79 5.37 1.29
CA ILE A 243 0.03 6.18 2.21
C ILE A 243 -0.70 6.39 3.53
N ASN A 244 -1.98 6.78 3.50
CA ASN A 244 -2.77 6.99 4.71
C ASN A 244 -2.92 5.69 5.52
N PHE A 245 -3.05 4.55 4.85
CA PHE A 245 -3.05 3.23 5.48
C PHE A 245 -1.71 2.96 6.18
N LEU A 246 -0.57 3.20 5.53
CA LEU A 246 0.76 3.03 6.11
C LEU A 246 0.98 3.92 7.34
N LEU A 247 0.52 5.18 7.32
CA LEU A 247 0.61 6.08 8.48
C LEU A 247 -0.18 5.55 9.68
N ARG A 248 -1.33 4.92 9.45
CA ARG A 248 -2.12 4.31 10.52
C ARG A 248 -1.51 3.02 11.03
N LEU A 249 -1.00 2.19 10.11
CA LEU A 249 -0.25 1.01 10.46
C LEU A 249 0.98 1.38 11.31
N ALA A 250 1.67 2.48 10.98
CA ALA A 250 2.78 2.99 11.79
C ALA A 250 2.31 3.35 13.21
N ALA A 251 1.24 4.13 13.32
CA ALA A 251 0.68 4.48 14.62
C ALA A 251 0.30 3.23 15.44
N PHE A 252 -0.27 2.22 14.81
CA PHE A 252 -0.56 0.94 15.44
C PHE A 252 0.70 0.22 15.92
N VAL A 253 1.67 -0.02 15.02
CA VAL A 253 2.92 -0.76 15.30
C VAL A 253 3.72 -0.12 16.44
N PHE A 254 3.80 1.21 16.48
CA PHE A 254 4.53 1.91 17.54
C PHE A 254 3.74 2.01 18.86
N LYS A 255 2.41 2.14 18.82
CA LYS A 255 1.56 2.19 20.02
C LYS A 255 1.24 0.81 20.59
N TRP A 256 1.62 -0.27 19.90
CA TRP A 256 1.34 -1.61 20.36
C TRP A 256 2.13 -1.92 21.65
N LYS A 257 1.40 -2.07 22.77
CA LYS A 257 1.96 -2.30 24.11
C LYS A 257 1.96 -3.77 24.54
N GLY A 258 1.81 -4.69 23.59
CA GLY A 258 1.83 -6.12 23.92
C GLY A 258 0.54 -6.61 24.56
N GLU A 259 -0.62 -6.17 24.09
CA GLU A 259 -1.89 -6.75 24.52
C GLU A 259 -1.85 -8.27 24.36
N GLU A 260 -1.91 -8.99 25.47
CA GLU A 260 -1.85 -10.44 25.45
C GLU A 260 -3.11 -11.00 24.79
N ILE A 261 -2.96 -12.07 24.01
CA ILE A 261 -4.11 -12.84 23.51
C ILE A 261 -4.96 -13.29 24.70
N LYS A 262 -6.16 -12.71 24.88
CA LYS A 262 -7.05 -13.01 26.04
C LYS A 262 -7.93 -14.25 25.82
N SER A 263 -7.62 -15.09 24.83
CA SER A 263 -8.43 -16.28 24.53
C SER A 263 -8.32 -17.34 25.63
N TRP A 264 -9.47 -17.74 26.16
CA TRP A 264 -9.60 -18.78 27.19
C TRP A 264 -9.48 -20.21 26.64
N HIS A 265 -9.57 -20.36 25.31
CA HIS A 265 -9.58 -21.66 24.64
C HIS A 265 -8.18 -22.14 24.19
N ILE A 266 -7.16 -21.29 24.31
CA ILE A 266 -5.80 -21.60 23.87
C ILE A 266 -4.99 -22.05 25.10
N ARG A 267 -4.21 -23.13 24.95
CA ARG A 267 -3.33 -23.61 26.02
C ARG A 267 -2.33 -22.51 26.41
N PRO A 268 -2.00 -22.34 27.71
CA PRO A 268 -1.10 -21.28 28.16
C PRO A 268 0.25 -21.23 27.42
N GLU A 269 0.84 -22.39 27.11
CA GLU A 269 2.11 -22.50 26.38
C GLU A 269 2.00 -22.00 24.92
N GLU A 270 0.92 -22.38 24.24
CA GLU A 270 0.67 -21.96 22.86
C GLU A 270 0.37 -20.46 22.79
N LYS A 271 -0.38 -19.94 23.77
CA LYS A 271 -0.61 -18.50 23.95
C LYS A 271 0.70 -17.75 24.18
N ALA A 272 1.60 -18.27 25.03
CA ALA A 272 2.90 -17.66 25.26
C ALA A 272 3.76 -17.63 23.99
N LYS A 273 3.76 -18.72 23.21
CA LYS A 273 4.46 -18.82 21.93
C LYS A 273 3.92 -17.80 20.91
N GLN A 274 2.59 -17.73 20.74
CA GLN A 274 1.96 -16.78 19.83
C GLN A 274 2.22 -15.32 20.23
N ASN A 275 2.14 -15.01 21.54
CA ASN A 275 2.48 -13.67 22.03
C ASN A 275 3.96 -13.33 21.77
N ALA A 276 4.88 -14.27 21.96
CA ALA A 276 6.31 -14.07 21.70
C ALA A 276 6.59 -13.82 20.20
N GLU A 277 5.92 -14.58 19.32
CA GLU A 277 5.99 -14.40 17.87
C GLU A 277 5.41 -13.04 17.45
N MET A 278 4.25 -12.65 17.98
CA MET A 278 3.63 -11.35 17.73
C MET A 278 4.56 -10.19 18.15
N ARG A 279 5.19 -10.28 19.34
CA ARG A 279 6.20 -9.30 19.79
C ARG A 279 7.39 -9.21 18.84
N LYS A 280 7.90 -10.36 18.39
CA LYS A 280 9.00 -10.43 17.42
C LYS A 280 8.63 -9.77 16.09
N ASN A 281 7.44 -10.04 15.58
CA ASN A 281 6.94 -9.48 14.32
C ASN A 281 6.76 -7.96 14.43
N ILE A 282 6.14 -7.47 15.51
CA ILE A 282 5.99 -6.02 15.74
C ILE A 282 7.34 -5.32 15.87
N ASN A 283 8.28 -5.86 16.63
CA ASN A 283 9.60 -5.25 16.78
C ASN A 283 10.36 -5.20 15.44
N SER A 284 10.23 -6.24 14.62
CA SER A 284 10.78 -6.25 13.27
C SER A 284 10.09 -5.21 12.38
N ALA A 285 8.77 -5.08 12.49
CA ALA A 285 7.96 -4.12 11.75
C ALA A 285 8.28 -2.67 12.14
N LYS A 286 8.63 -2.36 13.39
CA LYS A 286 9.05 -1.01 13.80
C LYS A 286 10.24 -0.52 12.99
N LEU A 287 11.28 -1.35 12.84
CA LEU A 287 12.49 -1.00 12.08
C LEU A 287 12.19 -0.78 10.60
N TRP A 288 11.38 -1.66 10.00
CA TRP A 288 10.91 -1.50 8.63
C TRP A 288 10.06 -0.22 8.46
N MET A 289 9.18 0.07 9.43
CA MET A 289 8.30 1.22 9.37
C MET A 289 9.08 2.54 9.44
N LEU A 290 10.20 2.61 10.17
CA LEU A 290 11.09 3.77 10.16
C LEU A 290 11.62 4.08 8.75
N GLU A 291 12.01 3.05 8.00
CA GLU A 291 12.48 3.19 6.62
C GLU A 291 11.36 3.66 5.70
N VAL A 292 10.16 3.07 5.83
CA VAL A 292 8.97 3.47 5.06
C VAL A 292 8.63 4.92 5.34
N LEU A 293 8.50 5.31 6.61
CA LEU A 293 8.19 6.68 7.03
C LEU A 293 9.24 7.68 6.54
N SER A 294 10.53 7.33 6.59
CA SER A 294 11.59 8.16 6.03
C SER A 294 11.43 8.33 4.52
N SER A 295 11.19 7.23 3.79
CA SER A 295 11.09 7.23 2.32
C SER A 295 9.87 8.00 1.82
N ILE A 296 8.75 7.95 2.55
CA ILE A 296 7.55 8.75 2.25
C ILE A 296 7.58 10.15 2.88
N GLY A 297 8.69 10.57 3.50
CA GLY A 297 8.83 11.90 4.10
C GLY A 297 7.88 12.19 5.27
N LYS A 298 7.45 11.15 6.00
CA LYS A 298 6.50 11.21 7.13
C LYS A 298 7.06 10.72 8.46
N ILE A 299 8.38 10.78 8.63
CA ILE A 299 9.03 10.42 9.90
C ILE A 299 8.62 11.36 11.05
N ASP A 300 8.08 12.52 10.71
CA ASP A 300 7.52 13.50 11.64
C ASP A 300 6.33 12.97 12.45
N LEU A 301 5.65 11.93 11.94
CA LEU A 301 4.58 11.24 12.65
C LEU A 301 5.03 10.71 14.02
N LEU A 302 6.32 10.37 14.18
CA LEU A 302 6.87 9.89 15.45
C LEU A 302 6.73 10.94 16.56
N TRP A 303 6.74 12.23 16.23
CA TRP A 303 6.53 13.28 17.22
C TRP A 303 5.14 13.22 17.85
N ASP A 304 4.13 12.88 17.05
CA ASP A 304 2.76 12.77 17.54
C ASP A 304 2.56 11.45 18.30
N ILE A 305 3.20 10.36 17.85
CA ILE A 305 3.15 9.04 18.50
C ILE A 305 3.77 9.09 19.89
N TYR A 306 4.98 9.64 20.01
CA TYR A 306 5.73 9.71 21.27
C TYR A 306 5.41 10.96 22.10
N GLY A 307 4.32 11.67 21.77
CA GLY A 307 3.84 12.81 22.54
C GLY A 307 4.82 13.99 22.59
N MET A 308 5.77 14.09 21.65
CA MET A 308 6.83 15.11 21.61
C MET A 308 6.30 16.53 21.40
N ARG A 309 5.09 16.65 20.83
CA ARG A 309 4.36 17.94 20.69
C ARG A 309 3.33 18.18 21.77
N SER A 310 2.97 17.14 22.54
CA SER A 310 2.01 17.26 23.63
C SER A 310 2.72 17.71 24.90
N SER A 311 2.08 18.61 25.65
CA SER A 311 2.48 19.03 27.00
C SER A 311 2.25 17.94 28.05
N PHE A 312 1.75 16.77 27.63
CA PHE A 312 1.44 15.65 28.51
C PHE A 312 2.74 14.89 28.88
N TRP A 313 3.00 14.76 30.18
CA TRP A 313 4.26 14.29 30.78
C TRP A 313 4.57 12.79 30.64
N GLY A 314 3.93 12.09 29.70
CA GLY A 314 4.25 10.70 29.41
C GLY A 314 5.42 10.61 28.44
N PHE A 315 6.62 10.30 28.93
CA PHE A 315 7.75 9.94 28.07
C PHE A 315 7.70 8.44 27.79
N GLU A 316 7.41 8.08 26.55
CA GLU A 316 7.55 6.69 26.09
C GLU A 316 8.95 6.49 25.53
N GLU A 317 9.69 5.54 26.09
CA GLU A 317 11.03 5.20 25.62
C GLU A 317 10.98 4.47 24.27
N LEU A 318 11.80 4.95 23.34
CA LEU A 318 12.13 4.24 22.11
C LEU A 318 13.11 3.12 22.44
N ASP A 319 12.93 1.96 21.82
CA ASP A 319 13.85 0.85 21.94
C ASP A 319 15.18 1.13 21.21
N GLU A 320 16.27 0.58 21.75
CA GLU A 320 17.64 0.76 21.25
C GLU A 320 17.79 0.47 19.74
N PRO A 321 17.18 -0.61 19.19
CA PRO A 321 17.24 -0.88 17.75
C PRO A 321 16.61 0.23 16.91
N CYS A 322 15.48 0.80 17.36
CA CYS A 322 14.84 1.91 16.66
C CYS A 322 15.68 3.19 16.73
N LEU A 323 16.36 3.46 17.86
CA LEU A 323 17.30 4.58 17.99
C LEU A 323 18.49 4.43 17.04
N ALA A 324 19.09 3.24 17.00
CA ALA A 324 20.18 2.94 16.08
C ALA A 324 19.74 3.12 14.62
N LYS A 325 18.52 2.69 14.28
CA LYS A 325 17.96 2.81 12.93
C LYS A 325 17.65 4.25 12.55
N LEU A 326 17.09 5.04 13.45
CA LEU A 326 16.90 6.48 13.25
C LEU A 326 18.23 7.20 13.03
N LYS A 327 19.28 6.81 13.77
CA LYS A 327 20.62 7.36 13.59
C LYS A 327 21.17 7.01 12.22
N GLU A 328 21.04 5.75 11.79
CA GLU A 328 21.40 5.31 10.45
C GLU A 328 20.69 6.15 9.38
N ILE A 329 19.36 6.31 9.47
CA ILE A 329 18.56 7.13 8.55
C ILE A 329 19.05 8.59 8.52
N SER A 330 19.33 9.17 9.70
CA SER A 330 19.80 10.56 9.79
C SER A 330 21.11 10.79 9.03
N LEU A 331 22.03 9.83 9.09
CA LEU A 331 23.36 9.92 8.46
C LEU A 331 23.31 9.71 6.94
N ARG A 332 22.22 9.15 6.40
CA ARG A 332 22.01 9.07 4.94
C ARG A 332 21.64 10.42 4.31
N THR A 333 21.48 11.47 5.09
CA THR A 333 21.12 12.79 4.57
C THR A 333 22.29 13.42 3.80
N GLU A 334 22.04 13.86 2.57
CA GLU A 334 23.03 14.54 1.75
C GLU A 334 23.19 16.01 2.13
N LEU A 335 24.41 16.42 2.47
CA LEU A 335 24.83 17.80 2.58
C LEU A 335 25.11 18.34 1.18
N ARG A 336 24.22 19.19 0.66
CA ARG A 336 24.42 19.86 -0.63
C ARG A 336 25.07 21.23 -0.43
N THR A 337 25.95 21.61 -1.35
CA THR A 337 26.77 22.84 -1.34
C THR A 337 25.97 24.12 -1.16
N THR A 338 24.69 24.14 -1.54
CA THR A 338 23.82 25.32 -1.40
C THR A 338 23.33 25.57 0.02
N LYS A 339 23.40 24.57 0.92
CA LYS A 339 22.88 24.65 2.30
C LYS A 339 23.95 24.38 3.38
N SER A 340 25.20 24.16 2.98
CA SER A 340 26.31 23.82 3.89
C SER A 340 27.58 24.55 3.47
N PRO A 341 28.43 25.01 4.41
CA PRO A 341 29.72 25.62 4.09
C PRO A 341 30.72 24.65 3.42
N VAL A 342 30.35 23.39 3.23
CA VAL A 342 31.18 22.34 2.63
C VAL A 342 31.09 22.41 1.10
N GLY A 343 32.23 22.60 0.43
CA GLY A 343 32.33 22.77 -1.02
C GLY A 343 32.06 21.54 -1.90
N LYS A 344 31.59 20.40 -1.34
CA LYS A 344 31.26 19.17 -2.08
C LYS A 344 30.05 18.47 -1.48
N THR A 345 29.22 17.87 -2.34
CA THR A 345 28.10 17.01 -1.90
C THR A 345 28.66 15.77 -1.20
N ARG A 346 28.22 15.52 0.03
CA ARG A 346 28.58 14.32 0.82
C ARG A 346 27.46 13.94 1.79
N LEU A 347 27.54 12.74 2.35
CA LEU A 347 26.66 12.34 3.46
C LEU A 347 27.05 13.05 4.77
N ALA A 348 26.07 13.24 5.64
CA ALA A 348 26.30 13.73 7.01
C ALA A 348 27.12 12.71 7.82
N THR A 349 28.10 13.18 8.58
CA THR A 349 28.92 12.32 9.45
C THR A 349 28.42 12.32 10.89
N THR A 350 27.69 13.36 11.29
CA THR A 350 27.09 13.48 12.62
C THR A 350 25.60 13.81 12.55
N VAL A 351 24.90 13.56 13.66
CA VAL A 351 23.48 13.90 13.78
C VAL A 351 23.29 15.42 13.74
N GLU A 352 24.22 16.19 14.30
CA GLU A 352 24.22 17.65 14.26
C GLU A 352 24.34 18.18 12.83
N GLU A 353 25.24 17.60 12.02
CA GLU A 353 25.33 17.94 10.60
C GLU A 353 24.02 17.62 9.85
N ALA A 354 23.41 16.47 10.14
CA ALA A 354 22.12 16.09 9.55
C ALA A 354 20.99 17.06 9.96
N CYS A 355 20.99 17.57 11.20
CA CYS A 355 20.07 18.61 11.64
C CYS A 355 20.25 19.91 10.85
N LEU A 356 21.49 20.33 10.56
CA LEU A 356 21.75 21.57 9.80
C LEU A 356 21.12 21.57 8.40
N VAL A 357 20.91 20.39 7.81
CA VAL A 357 20.24 20.23 6.51
C VAL A 357 18.77 19.82 6.62
N ASN A 358 18.15 20.01 7.79
CA ASN A 358 16.74 19.72 8.09
C ASN A 358 16.37 18.23 7.96
N SER A 359 17.27 17.33 8.36
CA SER A 359 16.94 15.91 8.48
C SER A 359 15.93 15.70 9.62
N LYS A 360 14.71 15.30 9.27
CA LYS A 360 13.63 15.06 10.23
C LYS A 360 13.95 13.95 11.23
N ALA A 361 14.70 12.93 10.81
CA ALA A 361 15.20 11.88 11.69
C ALA A 361 16.17 12.43 12.75
N ALA A 362 17.09 13.30 12.33
CA ALA A 362 18.07 13.92 13.22
C ALA A 362 17.39 14.87 14.22
N GLU A 363 16.47 15.71 13.73
CA GLU A 363 15.65 16.61 14.56
C GLU A 363 14.87 15.83 15.63
N PHE A 364 14.26 14.70 15.24
CA PHE A 364 13.56 13.81 16.17
C PHE A 364 14.51 13.25 17.24
N LEU A 365 15.67 12.71 16.85
CA LEU A 365 16.65 12.15 17.78
C LEU A 365 17.12 13.20 18.80
N LYS A 366 17.43 14.42 18.35
CA LYS A 366 17.86 15.48 19.26
C LYS A 366 16.77 15.88 20.24
N LEU A 367 15.54 16.00 19.78
CA LEU A 367 14.41 16.30 20.66
C LEU A 367 14.16 15.15 21.66
N TYR A 368 14.31 13.90 21.22
CA TYR A 368 14.21 12.71 22.06
C TYR A 368 15.29 12.69 23.15
N GLU A 369 16.56 12.96 22.81
CA GLU A 369 17.67 13.05 23.78
C GLU A 369 17.40 14.12 24.85
N ILE A 370 16.94 15.30 24.44
CA ILE A 370 16.59 16.40 25.34
C ILE A 370 15.45 15.98 26.28
N ARG A 371 14.38 15.39 25.73
CA ARG A 371 13.24 14.92 26.55
C ARG A 371 13.63 13.80 27.51
N LYS A 372 14.47 12.85 27.08
CA LYS A 372 14.97 11.76 27.93
C LYS A 372 15.77 12.32 29.11
N ALA A 373 16.68 13.26 28.86
CA ALA A 373 17.48 13.90 29.90
C ALA A 373 16.60 14.70 30.88
N GLU A 374 15.63 15.45 30.37
CA GLU A 374 14.71 16.23 31.20
C GLU A 374 13.79 15.34 32.05
N TYR A 375 13.31 14.24 31.48
CA TYR A 375 12.53 13.24 32.22
C TYR A 375 13.36 12.62 33.35
N ALA A 376 14.62 12.24 33.08
CA ALA A 376 15.53 11.72 34.10
C ALA A 376 15.81 12.76 35.21
N ARG A 377 15.99 14.03 34.84
CA ARG A 377 16.16 15.15 35.79
C ARG A 377 14.94 15.30 36.71
N LEU A 378 13.73 15.30 36.14
CA LEU A 378 12.49 15.44 36.91
C LEU A 378 12.20 14.21 37.77
N ALA A 379 12.53 13.01 37.29
CA ALA A 379 12.43 11.78 38.09
C ALA A 379 13.37 11.83 39.31
N ALA A 380 14.61 12.30 39.12
CA ALA A 380 15.56 12.48 40.21
C ALA A 380 15.10 13.53 41.25
N ILE A 381 14.49 14.64 40.80
CA ILE A 381 13.91 15.64 41.70
C ILE A 381 12.76 15.03 42.53
N ARG A 382 11.83 14.32 41.89
CA ARG A 382 10.71 13.68 42.59
C ARG A 382 11.16 12.62 43.59
N GLU A 383 12.19 11.86 43.24
CA GLU A 383 12.79 10.88 44.15
C GLU A 383 13.44 11.56 45.36
N ALA A 384 14.17 12.65 45.13
CA ALA A 384 14.77 13.44 46.21
C ALA A 384 13.69 14.06 47.12
N GLU A 385 12.61 14.61 46.55
CA GLU A 385 11.46 15.13 47.30
C GLU A 385 10.83 14.04 48.17
N ARG A 386 10.59 12.85 47.62
CA ARG A 386 10.07 11.71 48.38
C ARG A 386 10.98 11.33 49.55
N GLN A 387 12.30 11.29 49.32
CA GLN A 387 13.27 10.99 50.38
C GLN A 387 13.29 12.06 51.47
N THR A 388 13.13 13.34 51.10
CA THR A 388 13.01 14.42 52.09
C THR A 388 11.73 14.31 52.91
N GLU A 389 10.59 14.01 52.28
CA GLU A 389 9.32 13.80 52.98
C GLU A 389 9.38 12.60 53.93
N GLU A 390 9.97 11.48 53.49
CA GLU A 390 10.17 10.29 54.33
C GLU A 390 11.09 10.59 55.52
N ALA A 391 12.18 11.33 55.30
CA ALA A 391 13.09 11.75 56.36
C ALA A 391 12.38 12.67 57.38
N GLU A 392 11.59 13.63 56.92
CA GLU A 392 10.78 14.50 57.79
C GLU A 392 9.73 13.72 58.59
N GLN A 393 9.06 12.75 57.96
CA GLN A 393 8.11 11.87 58.65
C GLN A 393 8.80 11.02 59.72
N ASN A 394 9.99 10.49 59.43
CA ASN A 394 10.78 9.72 60.39
C ASN A 394 11.28 10.58 61.55
N LEU A 395 11.72 11.82 61.31
CA LEU A 395 12.07 12.77 62.36
C LEU A 395 10.87 13.11 63.25
N LYS A 396 9.69 13.34 62.65
CA LYS A 396 8.45 13.57 63.42
C LYS A 396 8.10 12.37 64.28
N ARG A 397 8.22 11.14 63.76
CA ARG A 397 7.99 9.90 64.53
C ARG A 397 8.94 9.79 65.71
N LEU A 398 10.25 9.98 65.51
CA LEU A 398 11.26 9.93 66.57
C LEU A 398 11.04 11.01 67.64
N ALA A 399 10.56 12.20 67.27
CA ALA A 399 10.23 13.27 68.21
C ALA A 399 8.96 13.00 69.04
N THR A 400 8.06 12.15 68.54
CA THR A 400 6.81 11.77 69.23
C THR A 400 6.89 10.49 70.06
N THR A 401 7.99 9.73 69.98
CA THR A 401 8.20 8.57 70.86
C THR A 401 8.58 9.06 72.26
N PRO A 402 7.71 8.91 73.28
CA PRO A 402 8.09 9.27 74.64
C PRO A 402 9.28 8.42 75.07
N ALA A 403 10.25 9.05 75.70
CA ALA A 403 11.35 8.36 76.37
C ALA A 403 10.76 7.52 77.51
N ASP A 404 10.45 6.26 77.25
CA ASP A 404 10.12 5.30 78.30
C ASP A 404 11.34 5.17 79.21
N LYS A 405 11.09 5.53 80.48
CA LYS A 405 11.95 5.30 81.64
C LYS A 405 11.78 3.89 82.16
#